data_AF-A0A1D1ZJD5-F1
#
_entry.id   AF-A0A1D1ZJD5-F1
#
_cell.length_a   1.000
_cell.length_b   1.000
_cell.length_c   1.000
_cell.angle_alpha   90.00
_cell.angle_beta   90.00
_cell.angle_gamma   90.00
#
_symmetry.space_group_name_H-M   'P 1'
#
loop_
_entity.id
_entity.type
_entity.pdbx_description
1 polymer ?
#
loop_
_entity_poly.entity_id
_entity_poly.type
_entity_poly.pdbx_seq_one_letter_code
_entity_poly.pdbx_strand_id
1 'polypeptide(L)'
;MMKTTCTFAKQPEFDPLDCPPDCLRPCERVCPADAIWLERMPTEDRLPDGVTTQGGLQGGVITERCYGCGRCFPVCPYDKIRARTYVRDMAVTSELLRRDNVDAIEIHTSGRRPDLFRNLWSGLRDSLQHVKLVAISLPNAGESTISVMNKLYSFMEDDIRCHNLWQLDGRPMSGDIGRGATKEAISFAVHLAAVEYRPPDETGDKT
;
A
#
# COMPACT_ATOMS: atom_id res chain seq x y z
N MET A 1 3.56 8.70 1.62
CA MET A 1 3.16 7.48 2.37
C MET A 1 3.14 6.30 1.42
N MET A 2 4.06 5.36 1.61
CA MET A 2 4.11 4.08 0.90
C MET A 2 3.24 3.06 1.66
N LYS A 3 2.41 2.30 0.95
CA LYS A 3 1.63 1.22 1.56
C LYS A 3 2.35 -0.10 1.35
N THR A 4 2.50 -0.88 2.41
CA THR A 4 2.88 -2.28 2.37
C THR A 4 1.89 -3.11 3.18
N THR A 5 1.87 -4.41 2.93
CA THR A 5 0.95 -5.33 3.59
C THR A 5 1.73 -6.57 4.01
N CYS A 6 1.43 -7.14 5.17
CA CYS A 6 1.94 -8.47 5.54
C CYS A 6 1.36 -9.61 4.67
N THR A 7 0.44 -9.28 3.76
CA THR A 7 -0.25 -10.22 2.88
C THR A 7 -0.02 -9.85 1.42
N PHE A 8 -0.94 -9.09 0.83
CA PHE A 8 -0.96 -8.84 -0.60
C PHE A 8 -1.31 -7.39 -0.93
N ALA A 9 -0.50 -6.78 -1.80
CA ALA A 9 -0.85 -5.53 -2.47
C ALA A 9 -1.57 -5.84 -3.79
N LYS A 10 -2.47 -4.94 -4.21
CA LYS A 10 -3.08 -5.01 -5.55
C LYS A 10 -2.15 -4.28 -6.52
N GLN A 11 -1.43 -5.05 -7.33
CA GLN A 11 -0.62 -4.50 -8.41
C GLN A 11 -1.46 -4.43 -9.70
N PRO A 12 -1.44 -3.31 -10.43
CA PRO A 12 -2.05 -3.24 -11.74
C PRO A 12 -1.29 -4.13 -12.74
N GLU A 13 -2.03 -4.82 -13.58
CA GLU A 13 -1.54 -5.64 -14.68
C GLU A 13 -2.39 -5.35 -15.92
N PHE A 14 -1.75 -5.04 -17.03
CA PHE A 14 -2.39 -4.83 -18.32
C PHE A 14 -1.39 -5.07 -19.44
N ASP A 15 -1.88 -5.44 -20.63
CA ASP A 15 -1.08 -5.47 -21.85
C ASP A 15 -1.16 -4.08 -22.53
N PRO A 16 -0.04 -3.38 -22.77
CA PRO A 16 -0.06 -2.11 -23.48
C PRO A 16 -0.60 -2.24 -24.92
N LEU A 17 -0.50 -3.41 -25.56
CA LEU A 17 -1.03 -3.65 -26.90
C LEU A 17 -2.56 -3.73 -26.92
N ASP A 18 -3.19 -4.07 -25.79
CA ASP A 18 -4.65 -4.07 -25.64
C ASP A 18 -5.24 -2.66 -25.43
N CYS A 19 -4.38 -1.65 -25.24
CA CYS A 19 -4.80 -0.26 -25.06
C CYS A 19 -5.03 0.42 -26.42
N PRO A 20 -6.14 1.16 -26.60
CA PRO A 20 -6.36 1.92 -27.83
C PRO A 20 -5.24 2.95 -28.08
N PRO A 21 -4.77 3.15 -29.32
CA PRO A 21 -3.68 4.08 -29.63
C PRO A 21 -4.03 5.55 -29.33
N ASP A 22 -5.31 5.89 -29.34
CA ASP A 22 -5.86 7.19 -29.02
C ASP A 22 -6.14 7.37 -27.51
N CYS A 23 -5.83 6.36 -26.68
CA CYS A 23 -6.01 6.45 -25.23
C CYS A 23 -5.29 7.67 -24.64
N LEU A 24 -6.04 8.46 -23.86
CA LEU A 24 -5.54 9.65 -23.15
C LEU A 24 -4.71 9.31 -21.90
N ARG A 25 -4.43 8.02 -21.66
CA ARG A 25 -3.59 7.49 -20.57
C ARG A 25 -3.93 8.10 -19.19
N PRO A 26 -5.21 8.06 -18.75
CA PRO A 26 -5.58 8.58 -17.43
C PRO A 26 -4.90 7.82 -16.28
N CYS A 27 -4.60 6.54 -16.47
CA CYS A 27 -3.89 5.70 -15.51
C CYS A 27 -2.45 6.17 -15.24
N GLU A 28 -1.76 6.67 -16.27
CA GLU A 28 -0.43 7.28 -16.16
C GLU A 28 -0.52 8.60 -15.38
N ARG A 29 -1.44 9.50 -15.77
CA ARG A 29 -1.59 10.82 -15.14
C ARG A 29 -2.02 10.78 -13.67
N VAL A 30 -2.84 9.81 -13.27
CA VAL A 30 -3.29 9.68 -11.87
C VAL A 30 -2.24 8.99 -10.98
N CYS A 31 -1.20 8.40 -11.57
CA CYS A 31 -0.23 7.60 -10.85
C CYS A 31 0.74 8.51 -10.08
N PRO A 32 0.65 8.59 -8.74
CA PRO A 32 1.46 9.52 -7.96
C PRO A 32 2.94 9.12 -7.85
N ALA A 33 3.32 7.96 -8.38
CA ALA A 33 4.68 7.45 -8.36
C ALA A 33 5.30 7.35 -9.76
N ASP A 34 4.63 7.89 -10.79
CA ASP A 34 5.05 7.78 -12.19
C ASP A 34 5.45 6.34 -12.56
N ALA A 35 4.62 5.40 -12.10
CA ALA A 35 4.85 3.96 -12.17
C ALA A 35 4.15 3.29 -13.35
N ILE A 36 3.50 4.07 -14.21
CA ILE A 36 2.89 3.61 -15.45
C ILE A 36 3.48 4.49 -16.54
N TRP A 37 4.03 3.86 -17.59
CA TRP A 37 4.56 4.56 -18.75
C TRP A 37 3.98 3.93 -20.00
N LEU A 38 3.32 4.74 -20.82
CA LEU A 38 2.72 4.31 -22.07
C LEU A 38 3.14 5.26 -23.20
N GLU A 39 3.81 4.72 -24.20
CA GLU A 39 4.27 5.46 -25.36
C GLU A 39 3.61 4.94 -26.63
N ARG A 40 3.30 5.85 -27.57
CA ARG A 40 2.78 5.46 -28.87
C ARG A 40 3.88 4.85 -29.71
N MET A 41 3.64 3.64 -30.22
CA MET A 41 4.52 3.08 -31.22
C MET A 41 4.37 3.85 -32.53
N PRO A 42 5.47 4.10 -33.27
CA PRO A 42 5.40 4.62 -34.62
C PRO A 42 4.56 3.69 -35.49
N THR A 43 3.69 4.25 -36.33
CA THR A 43 3.13 3.49 -37.45
C THR A 43 4.26 3.21 -38.42
N GLU A 44 4.65 1.95 -38.61
CA GLU A 44 5.53 1.62 -39.72
C GLU A 44 4.81 1.98 -41.02
N ASP A 45 5.38 2.92 -41.76
CA ASP A 45 4.90 3.31 -43.08
C ASP A 45 4.96 2.09 -44.01
N ARG A 46 3.78 1.52 -44.29
CA ARG A 46 3.45 0.65 -45.42
C ARG A 46 4.40 -0.55 -45.62
N LEU A 47 4.03 -1.69 -45.05
CA LEU A 47 4.44 -2.99 -45.61
C LEU A 47 3.88 -3.14 -47.05
N PRO A 48 4.62 -3.79 -47.98
CA PRO A 48 4.23 -3.92 -49.40
C PRO A 48 2.84 -4.55 -49.63
N ASP A 49 2.33 -5.31 -48.66
CA ASP A 49 1.10 -6.12 -48.79
C ASP A 49 -0.18 -5.43 -48.28
N GLY A 50 -0.16 -4.12 -48.03
CA GLY A 50 -1.38 -3.34 -47.74
C GLY A 50 -2.03 -3.62 -46.38
N VAL A 51 -1.39 -4.40 -45.51
CA VAL A 51 -1.80 -4.58 -44.11
C VAL A 51 -1.38 -3.34 -43.32
N THR A 52 -2.34 -2.48 -43.00
CA THR A 52 -2.14 -1.40 -42.02
C THR A 52 -1.96 -2.00 -40.64
N THR A 53 -0.76 -1.90 -40.06
CA THR A 53 -0.58 -2.11 -38.63
C THR A 53 -1.29 -0.94 -37.92
N GLN A 54 -2.38 -1.22 -37.22
CA GLN A 54 -2.97 -0.22 -36.32
C GLN A 54 -1.89 0.11 -35.28
N GLY A 55 -1.52 1.39 -35.18
CA GLY A 55 -0.58 1.85 -34.17
C GLY A 55 -0.97 1.31 -32.80
N GLY A 56 0.01 0.90 -32.00
CA GLY A 56 -0.20 0.37 -30.65
C GLY A 56 0.42 1.30 -29.60
N LEU A 57 0.16 1.00 -28.32
CA LEU A 57 0.96 1.53 -27.22
C LEU A 57 2.00 0.50 -26.80
N GLN A 58 3.16 0.97 -26.34
CA GLN A 58 4.19 0.18 -25.68
C GLN A 58 4.42 0.68 -24.25
N GLY A 59 5.09 -0.14 -23.43
CA GLY A 59 5.43 0.19 -22.05
C GLY A 59 4.70 -0.69 -21.04
N GLY A 60 4.27 -0.11 -19.92
CA GLY A 60 3.58 -0.86 -18.87
C GLY A 60 3.80 -0.28 -17.48
N VAL A 61 3.69 -1.16 -16.48
CA VAL A 61 3.87 -0.82 -15.06
C VAL A 61 5.35 -0.99 -14.68
N ILE A 62 5.95 0.09 -14.21
CA ILE A 62 7.30 0.09 -13.59
C ILE A 62 7.14 -0.43 -12.16
N THR A 63 7.37 -1.74 -11.99
CA THR A 63 7.06 -2.49 -10.75
C THR A 63 7.80 -1.92 -9.53
N GLU A 64 9.01 -1.42 -9.73
CA GLU A 64 9.86 -0.83 -8.69
C GLU A 64 9.22 0.44 -8.13
N ARG A 65 8.49 1.20 -8.94
CA ARG A 65 7.81 2.45 -8.52
C ARG A 65 6.40 2.19 -8.01
N CYS A 66 5.73 1.17 -8.52
CA CYS A 66 4.34 0.89 -8.19
C CYS A 66 4.18 0.38 -6.75
N TYR A 67 3.64 1.21 -5.86
CA TYR A 67 3.32 0.83 -4.48
C TYR A 67 1.89 0.31 -4.27
N GLY A 68 1.17 0.00 -5.36
CA GLY A 68 -0.13 -0.68 -5.28
C GLY A 68 -1.29 0.17 -4.73
N CYS A 69 -1.25 1.50 -4.90
CA CYS A 69 -2.34 2.38 -4.43
C CYS A 69 -3.69 2.16 -5.11
N GLY A 70 -3.70 1.53 -6.29
CA GLY A 70 -4.91 1.23 -7.06
C GLY A 70 -5.65 2.42 -7.66
N ARG A 71 -5.10 3.64 -7.62
CA ARG A 71 -5.70 4.83 -8.25
C ARG A 71 -5.93 4.68 -9.76
N CYS A 72 -5.13 3.82 -10.41
CA CYS A 72 -5.25 3.54 -11.84
C CYS A 72 -6.48 2.69 -12.21
N PHE A 73 -7.00 1.85 -11.31
CA PHE A 73 -8.13 0.95 -11.60
C PHE A 73 -9.40 1.72 -12.01
N PRO A 74 -9.94 2.66 -11.19
CA PRO A 74 -11.22 3.28 -11.49
C PRO A 74 -11.17 4.29 -12.64
N VAL A 75 -9.99 4.74 -13.06
CA VAL A 75 -9.84 5.77 -14.10
C VAL A 75 -9.65 5.20 -15.51
N CYS A 76 -9.49 3.88 -15.65
CA CYS A 76 -9.34 3.26 -16.96
C CYS A 76 -10.72 3.19 -17.66
N PRO A 77 -10.97 3.97 -18.74
CA PRO A 77 -12.28 3.98 -19.39
C PRO A 77 -12.58 2.71 -20.19
N TYR A 78 -11.55 1.87 -20.42
CA TYR A 78 -11.62 0.66 -21.23
C TYR A 78 -11.57 -0.63 -20.39
N ASP A 79 -11.53 -0.51 -19.06
CA ASP A 79 -11.47 -1.63 -18.11
C ASP A 79 -10.35 -2.66 -18.43
N LYS A 80 -9.19 -2.16 -18.88
CA LYS A 80 -8.03 -3.00 -19.28
C LYS A 80 -7.08 -3.33 -18.13
N ILE A 81 -7.19 -2.62 -17.00
CA ILE A 81 -6.28 -2.77 -15.86
C ILE A 81 -6.85 -3.77 -14.87
N ARG A 82 -6.23 -4.95 -14.78
CA ARG A 82 -6.60 -6.00 -13.82
C ARG A 82 -5.79 -5.86 -12.55
N ALA A 83 -6.39 -6.23 -11.42
CA ALA A 83 -5.68 -6.31 -10.15
C ALA A 83 -5.07 -7.71 -10.00
N ARG A 84 -3.74 -7.77 -9.97
CA ARG A 84 -3.01 -8.98 -9.59
C ARG A 84 -2.60 -8.91 -8.13
N THR A 85 -2.86 -9.98 -7.42
CA THR A 85 -2.36 -10.20 -6.06
C THR A 85 -0.86 -10.39 -6.12
N TYR A 86 -0.11 -9.48 -5.49
CA TYR A 86 1.36 -9.53 -5.48
C TYR A 86 1.88 -9.34 -4.05
N VAL A 87 2.87 -10.17 -3.69
CA VAL A 87 3.67 -10.02 -2.47
C VAL A 87 4.89 -9.21 -2.87
N ARG A 88 5.05 -8.02 -2.30
CA ARG A 88 6.20 -7.17 -2.62
C ARG A 88 7.47 -7.80 -2.08
N ASP A 89 8.46 -7.89 -2.95
CA ASP A 89 9.79 -8.35 -2.55
C ASP A 89 10.35 -7.44 -1.45
N MET A 90 10.90 -8.07 -0.41
CA MET A 90 11.37 -7.36 0.78
C MET A 90 12.64 -6.55 0.48
N ALA A 91 13.54 -7.03 -0.37
CA ALA A 91 14.75 -6.30 -0.76
C ALA A 91 14.37 -5.06 -1.58
N VAL A 92 13.43 -5.20 -2.52
CA VAL A 92 12.90 -4.06 -3.30
C VAL A 92 12.21 -3.05 -2.38
N THR A 93 11.41 -3.51 -1.42
CA THR A 93 10.74 -2.63 -0.45
C THR A 93 11.75 -1.87 0.41
N SER A 94 12.77 -2.57 0.92
CA SER A 94 13.86 -1.96 1.69
C SER A 94 14.61 -0.90 0.89
N GLU A 95 14.95 -1.18 -0.36
CA GLU A 95 15.65 -0.21 -1.21
C GLU A 95 14.81 1.04 -1.50
N LEU A 96 13.48 0.89 -1.64
CA LEU A 96 12.60 2.04 -1.79
C LEU A 96 12.53 2.91 -0.54
N LEU A 97 12.56 2.30 0.64
CA LEU A 97 12.52 3.04 1.91
C LEU A 97 13.82 3.83 2.15
N ARG A 98 14.94 3.39 1.61
CA ARG A 98 16.23 4.10 1.70
C ARG A 98 16.30 5.34 0.80
N ARG A 99 15.38 5.50 -0.15
CA ARG A 99 15.34 6.68 -1.01
C ARG A 99 14.72 7.85 -0.23
N ASP A 100 15.28 9.04 -0.40
CA ASP A 100 14.85 10.28 0.30
C ASP A 100 13.44 10.78 -0.07
N ASN A 101 12.66 10.01 -0.83
CA ASN A 101 11.32 10.38 -1.28
C ASN A 101 10.18 9.61 -0.57
N VAL A 102 10.49 8.81 0.46
CA VAL A 102 9.49 8.10 1.26
C VAL A 102 9.55 8.58 2.71
N ASP A 103 8.66 9.50 3.09
CA ASP A 103 8.60 9.98 4.48
C ASP A 103 7.91 9.00 5.44
N ALA A 104 7.06 8.10 4.94
CA ALA A 104 6.21 7.27 5.78
C ALA A 104 5.84 5.94 5.11
N ILE A 105 5.71 4.89 5.92
CA ILE A 105 5.22 3.57 5.53
C ILE A 105 3.97 3.18 6.31
N GLU A 106 2.99 2.58 5.65
CA GLU A 106 1.84 1.92 6.26
C GLU A 106 2.00 0.40 6.13
N ILE A 107 1.84 -0.34 7.23
CA ILE A 107 1.87 -1.79 7.26
C ILE A 107 0.47 -2.30 7.62
N HIS A 108 -0.22 -2.94 6.67
CA HIS A 108 -1.48 -3.61 6.95
C HIS A 108 -1.25 -5.02 7.49
N THR A 109 -1.89 -5.34 8.62
CA THR A 109 -1.87 -6.68 9.22
C THR A 109 -3.27 -7.09 9.68
N SER A 110 -3.55 -8.40 9.64
CA SER A 110 -4.80 -8.93 10.19
C SER A 110 -4.72 -9.26 11.69
N GLY A 111 -3.54 -9.17 12.29
CA GLY A 111 -3.30 -9.59 13.68
C GLY A 111 -3.27 -11.10 13.91
N ARG A 112 -3.94 -11.90 13.06
CA ARG A 112 -4.07 -13.36 13.20
C ARG A 112 -2.78 -14.15 12.93
N ARG A 113 -1.83 -13.55 12.21
CA ARG A 113 -0.54 -14.15 11.81
C ARG A 113 0.62 -13.25 12.25
N PRO A 114 0.90 -13.16 13.56
CA PRO A 114 1.96 -12.30 14.09
C PRO A 114 3.35 -12.71 13.60
N ASP A 115 3.54 -13.97 13.22
CA ASP A 115 4.75 -14.49 12.57
C ASP A 115 5.06 -13.78 11.24
N LEU A 116 4.05 -13.55 10.41
CA LEU A 116 4.23 -12.84 9.13
C LEU A 116 4.60 -11.37 9.35
N PHE A 117 4.00 -10.74 10.37
CA PHE A 117 4.36 -9.38 10.75
C PHE A 117 5.80 -9.31 11.25
N ARG A 118 6.21 -10.23 12.14
CA ARG A 118 7.59 -10.30 12.62
C ARG A 118 8.58 -10.44 11.46
N ASN A 119 8.32 -11.35 10.52
CA ASN A 119 9.21 -11.57 9.37
C ASN A 119 9.32 -10.31 8.50
N LEU A 120 8.19 -9.64 8.23
CA LEU A 120 8.18 -8.38 7.49
C LEU A 120 8.99 -7.30 8.24
N TRP A 121 8.70 -7.10 9.53
CA TRP A 121 9.39 -6.11 10.36
C TRP A 121 10.90 -6.35 10.37
N SER A 122 11.33 -7.58 10.68
CA SER A 122 12.75 -7.95 10.74
C SER A 122 13.50 -7.68 9.45
N GLY A 123 12.88 -7.87 8.29
CA GLY A 123 13.56 -7.60 7.01
C GLY A 123 13.45 -6.16 6.51
N LEU A 124 12.61 -5.33 7.13
CA LEU A 124 12.54 -3.89 6.84
C LEU A 124 13.29 -3.04 7.86
N ARG A 125 13.55 -3.54 9.07
CA ARG A 125 14.04 -2.76 10.23
C ARG A 125 15.21 -1.82 9.91
N ASP A 126 16.22 -2.29 9.17
CA ASP A 126 17.41 -1.48 8.85
C ASP A 126 17.07 -0.32 7.90
N SER A 127 16.02 -0.48 7.09
CA SER A 127 15.55 0.53 6.15
C SER A 127 14.56 1.50 6.80
N LEU A 128 13.86 1.08 7.87
CA LEU A 128 12.87 1.91 8.58
C LEU A 128 13.47 3.14 9.28
N GLN A 129 14.79 3.20 9.47
CA GLN A 129 15.47 4.39 9.99
C GLN A 129 15.39 5.61 9.05
N HIS A 130 15.08 5.39 7.76
CA HIS A 130 15.00 6.45 6.74
C HIS A 130 13.61 7.06 6.62
N VAL A 131 12.60 6.49 7.28
CA VAL A 131 11.24 7.03 7.30
C VAL A 131 10.97 7.81 8.58
N LYS A 132 10.14 8.84 8.50
CA LYS A 132 9.72 9.67 9.64
C LYS A 132 8.55 9.07 10.42
N LEU A 133 7.77 8.19 9.78
CA LEU A 133 6.56 7.60 10.36
C LEU A 133 6.37 6.16 9.88
N VAL A 134 6.07 5.26 10.82
CA VAL A 134 5.53 3.93 10.56
C VAL A 134 4.11 3.85 11.09
N ALA A 135 3.17 3.60 10.20
CA ALA A 135 1.78 3.36 10.53
C ALA A 135 1.47 1.86 10.52
N ILE A 136 0.86 1.32 11.58
CA ILE A 136 0.38 -0.06 11.63
C ILE A 136 -1.14 -0.04 11.52
N SER A 137 -1.68 -0.62 10.44
CA SER A 137 -3.13 -0.75 10.22
C SER A 137 -3.60 -2.12 10.70
N LEU A 138 -4.45 -2.12 11.73
CA LEU A 138 -4.98 -3.32 12.39
C LEU A 138 -6.53 -3.23 12.44
N PRO A 139 -7.27 -4.22 11.93
CA PRO A 139 -8.73 -4.25 12.05
C PRO A 139 -9.17 -4.56 13.48
N ASN A 140 -10.45 -4.36 13.78
CA ASN A 140 -11.01 -4.72 15.08
C ASN A 140 -10.94 -6.23 15.28
N ALA A 141 -10.11 -6.67 16.23
CA ALA A 141 -9.92 -8.07 16.59
C ALA A 141 -10.74 -8.48 17.82
N GLY A 142 -11.77 -7.70 18.18
CA GLY A 142 -12.58 -7.91 19.37
C GLY A 142 -11.72 -7.81 20.63
N GLU A 143 -12.04 -8.63 21.64
CA GLU A 143 -11.35 -8.64 22.95
C GLU A 143 -9.83 -8.89 22.83
N SER A 144 -9.40 -9.56 21.75
CA SER A 144 -7.98 -9.84 21.53
C SER A 144 -7.16 -8.65 21.04
N THR A 145 -7.79 -7.52 20.70
CA THR A 145 -7.13 -6.38 20.04
C THR A 145 -5.90 -5.90 20.81
N ILE A 146 -6.02 -5.63 22.11
CA ILE A 146 -4.91 -5.11 22.92
C ILE A 146 -3.78 -6.14 23.03
N SER A 147 -4.12 -7.42 23.22
CA SER A 147 -3.14 -8.51 23.25
C SER A 147 -2.37 -8.61 21.92
N VAL A 148 -3.07 -8.50 20.79
CA VAL A 148 -2.45 -8.47 19.46
C VAL A 148 -1.57 -7.23 19.30
N MET A 149 -2.04 -6.04 19.65
CA MET A 149 -1.26 -4.80 19.56
C MET A 149 0.03 -4.91 20.38
N ASN A 150 -0.05 -5.34 21.63
CA ASN A 150 1.11 -5.57 22.50
C ASN A 150 2.07 -6.59 21.88
N LYS A 151 1.55 -7.69 21.31
CA LYS A 151 2.37 -8.71 20.68
C LYS A 151 3.11 -8.20 19.44
N LEU A 152 2.46 -7.37 18.63
CA LEU A 152 3.08 -6.75 17.46
C LEU A 152 4.09 -5.67 17.89
N TYR A 153 3.75 -4.87 18.88
CA TYR A 153 4.63 -3.84 19.45
C TYR A 153 5.91 -4.44 20.04
N SER A 154 5.83 -5.60 20.69
CA SER A 154 7.01 -6.30 21.21
C SER A 154 7.98 -6.81 20.12
N PHE A 155 7.61 -6.72 18.83
CA PHE A 155 8.54 -6.98 17.74
C PHE A 155 9.20 -5.71 17.22
N MET A 156 8.65 -4.54 17.56
CA MET A 156 9.04 -3.24 17.06
C MET A 156 9.83 -2.42 18.08
N GLU A 157 9.55 -2.60 19.38
CA GLU A 157 9.97 -1.69 20.45
C GLU A 157 11.47 -1.42 20.50
N ASP A 158 12.31 -2.43 20.23
CA ASP A 158 13.77 -2.28 20.26
C ASP A 158 14.32 -1.49 19.05
N ASP A 159 13.63 -1.56 17.91
CA ASP A 159 14.11 -1.07 16.61
C ASP A 159 13.43 0.21 16.15
N ILE A 160 12.28 0.57 16.71
CA ILE A 160 11.52 1.75 16.27
C ILE A 160 12.23 3.04 16.69
N ARG A 161 12.53 3.90 15.71
CA ARG A 161 13.23 5.19 15.91
C ARG A 161 12.44 6.39 15.37
N CYS A 162 11.35 6.12 14.67
CA CYS A 162 10.48 7.10 14.03
C CYS A 162 9.11 7.13 14.73
N HIS A 163 8.25 8.07 14.33
CA HIS A 163 6.90 8.12 14.89
C HIS A 163 6.15 6.82 14.59
N ASN A 164 5.42 6.32 15.59
CA ASN A 164 4.56 5.15 15.46
C ASN A 164 3.09 5.57 15.51
N LEU A 165 2.35 5.28 14.44
CA LEU A 165 0.92 5.54 14.35
C LEU A 165 0.16 4.22 14.28
N TRP A 166 -0.83 4.04 15.15
CA TRP A 166 -1.76 2.90 15.04
C TRP A 166 -3.03 3.37 14.36
N GLN A 167 -3.32 2.77 13.20
CA GLN A 167 -4.52 3.05 12.43
C GLN A 167 -5.56 1.96 12.72
N LEU A 168 -6.58 2.33 13.49
CA LEU A 168 -7.56 1.43 14.09
C LEU A 168 -8.96 1.76 13.56
N ASP A 169 -9.16 1.56 12.26
CA ASP A 169 -10.39 1.97 11.55
C ASP A 169 -11.54 0.96 11.64
N GLY A 170 -11.33 -0.15 12.36
CA GLY A 170 -12.34 -1.17 12.63
C GLY A 170 -12.46 -2.22 11.53
N ARG A 171 -12.36 -1.82 10.26
CA ARG A 171 -12.33 -2.72 9.09
C ARG A 171 -11.18 -2.37 8.13
N PRO A 172 -10.71 -3.31 7.29
CA PRO A 172 -9.67 -3.02 6.29
C PRO A 172 -10.12 -1.91 5.32
N MET A 173 -9.36 -0.81 5.22
CA MET A 173 -9.70 0.34 4.35
C MET A 173 -9.22 0.21 2.89
N SER A 174 -8.76 -0.96 2.44
CA SER A 174 -8.24 -1.11 1.07
C SER A 174 -9.37 -1.12 0.03
N GLY A 175 -9.72 0.08 -0.45
CA GLY A 175 -10.67 0.26 -1.56
C GLY A 175 -12.14 0.23 -1.16
N ASP A 176 -12.45 0.43 0.12
CA ASP A 176 -13.82 0.42 0.61
C ASP A 176 -14.43 1.83 0.61
N ILE A 177 -15.30 2.09 -0.36
CA ILE A 177 -16.13 3.30 -0.48
C ILE A 177 -17.57 3.02 0.05
N GLY A 178 -17.79 1.84 0.62
CA GLY A 178 -19.10 1.40 1.08
C GLY A 178 -19.57 2.15 2.32
N ARG A 179 -20.89 2.33 2.45
CA ARG A 179 -21.51 2.89 3.65
C ARG A 179 -21.14 2.02 4.86
N GLY A 180 -20.72 2.64 5.97
CA GLY A 180 -20.47 1.93 7.23
C GLY A 180 -19.15 2.27 7.90
N ALA A 181 -18.08 2.55 7.14
CA ALA A 181 -16.71 2.69 7.65
C ALA A 181 -16.60 3.57 8.89
N THR A 182 -17.27 4.74 8.88
CA THR A 182 -17.28 5.66 10.01
C THR A 182 -17.90 5.06 11.26
N LYS A 183 -18.99 4.29 11.15
CA LYS A 183 -19.63 3.64 12.29
C LYS A 183 -18.74 2.56 12.89
N GLU A 184 -18.08 1.76 12.05
CA GLU A 184 -17.16 0.72 12.55
C GLU A 184 -15.92 1.34 13.21
N ALA A 185 -15.36 2.41 12.63
CA ALA A 185 -14.26 3.15 13.23
C ALA A 185 -14.63 3.75 14.60
N ILE A 186 -15.80 4.40 14.70
CA ILE A 186 -16.30 4.95 15.97
C ILE A 186 -16.53 3.83 16.99
N SER A 187 -17.17 2.73 16.59
CA SER A 187 -17.41 1.60 17.49
C SER A 187 -16.10 1.00 18.00
N PHE A 188 -15.07 0.94 17.15
CA PHE A 188 -13.77 0.42 17.56
C PHE A 188 -13.05 1.38 18.52
N ALA A 189 -13.08 2.68 18.25
CA ALA A 189 -12.54 3.69 19.14
C ALA A 189 -13.21 3.66 20.53
N VAL A 190 -14.54 3.52 20.58
CA VAL A 190 -15.29 3.39 21.85
C VAL A 190 -14.85 2.15 22.62
N HIS A 191 -14.71 1.00 21.95
CA HIS A 191 -14.22 -0.22 22.57
C HIS A 191 -12.83 -0.03 23.17
N LEU A 192 -11.88 0.53 22.41
CA LEU A 192 -10.51 0.77 22.88
C LEU A 192 -10.46 1.76 24.05
N ALA A 193 -11.27 2.83 24.00
CA ALA A 193 -11.35 3.80 25.09
C ALA A 193 -11.91 3.20 26.39
N ALA A 194 -12.72 2.14 26.31
CA ALA A 194 -13.29 1.46 27.46
C ALA A 194 -12.35 0.46 28.15
N VAL A 195 -11.17 0.16 27.55
CA VAL A 195 -10.22 -0.78 28.14
C VAL A 195 -9.54 -0.17 29.38
N GLU A 196 -9.49 -0.94 30.47
CA GLU A 196 -8.90 -0.52 31.75
C GLU A 196 -7.37 -0.39 31.71
N TYR A 197 -6.69 -1.23 30.92
CA TYR A 197 -5.25 -1.17 30.74
C TYR A 197 -4.87 -0.10 29.73
N ARG A 198 -4.45 1.07 30.23
CA ARG A 198 -3.91 2.18 29.44
C ARG A 198 -2.42 2.33 29.69
N PRO A 199 -1.62 2.78 28.70
CA PRO A 199 -0.28 3.24 28.96
C PRO A 199 -0.32 4.31 30.07
N PRO A 200 0.64 4.31 31.00
CA PRO A 200 0.69 5.36 32.02
C PRO A 200 0.76 6.73 31.33
N ASP A 201 -0.10 7.66 31.72
CA ASP A 201 -0.03 9.03 31.26
C ASP A 201 1.36 9.58 31.65
N GLU A 202 2.14 10.09 30.69
CA GLU A 202 3.41 10.77 30.94
C GLU A 202 3.22 12.12 31.68
N THR A 203 2.11 12.33 32.37
CA THR A 203 2.00 13.34 33.43
C THR A 203 2.57 12.76 34.71
N GLY A 204 3.86 12.42 34.67
CA GLY A 204 4.65 12.30 35.88
C GLY A 204 4.66 13.65 36.56
N ASP A 205 4.00 13.73 37.71
CA ASP A 205 4.18 14.79 38.69
C ASP A 205 5.68 14.90 38.96
N LYS A 206 6.32 15.90 38.34
CA LYS A 206 7.66 16.31 38.74
C LYS A 206 7.47 17.06 40.05
N THR A 207 7.54 16.30 41.15
CA THR A 207 7.78 16.82 42.50
C THR A 207 8.85 17.90 42.51
#